data_AF-A0A7Z9QK20-F1
#
_entry.id   AF-A0A7Z9QK20-F1
#
_cell.length_a   1.000
_cell.length_b   1.000
_cell.length_c   1.000
_cell.angle_alpha   90.00
_cell.angle_beta   90.00
_cell.angle_gamma   90.00
#
_symmetry.space_group_name_H-M   'P 1'
#
loop_
_entity.id
_entity.type
_entity.pdbx_description
1 polymer ?
#
loop_
_entity_poly.entity_id
_entity_poly.type
_entity_poly.pdbx_seq_one_letter_code
_entity_poly.pdbx_strand_id
1 'polypeptide(L)'
;KYVEVWNEFYISDFWSGTGEQAIQLYEAVYNAIKPTFPNIMLGPSINTPWGASKIPRDFWTYVEKNGTPIDFVAPHMYRDNPYKIEEAVYSSPQNKSWEDLFSSVGLPLDTPIINAEWNRSAYNQGVGNTIPGGSFVVSALIAMAEMHPANGQHNVIMSYLFSSRFQIWDQNSAPKAPGTGLETYAKLVNETPNKLLTTGGYTNNTNIDFRVMAGKSDDDSQINLLVSYYDTSQSIRPDDSHTSTMVPLTVNINNLPWGNASFTWERWVHTTKSAITRKAFGSGSGGAFSRTQYMNANVFELYVLSGPPPVDTDGDGLTDTYELSNGTDPQLIDTDGDGLVDGADGVVLLSALAGGVDANGDGFVDGEQSTNTDPTKFDTDGDLISDGLEVEYGSDPTDSNSWPNLADADLAPYGSPDGIVNAADLLIATRIVLGILTPRALEYAHGDMNSDGLINLPDLIQITKEVLSPN
;
A
#
# COMPACT_ATOMS: atom_id res chain seq x y z
N LYS A 1 -12.41 -4.21 -11.54
CA LYS A 1 -12.10 -4.04 -10.11
C LYS A 1 -13.01 -2.98 -9.48
N TYR A 2 -13.13 -1.78 -10.07
CA TYR A 2 -14.02 -0.72 -9.59
C TYR A 2 -15.14 -0.45 -10.60
N VAL A 3 -16.34 -0.17 -10.10
CA VAL A 3 -17.49 0.30 -10.86
C VAL A 3 -18.07 1.51 -10.16
N GLU A 4 -17.94 2.66 -10.79
CA GLU A 4 -18.63 3.89 -10.38
C GLU A 4 -20.08 3.82 -10.84
N VAL A 5 -21.02 4.10 -9.94
CA VAL A 5 -22.45 4.15 -10.26
C VAL A 5 -22.85 5.60 -10.53
N TRP A 6 -23.27 5.83 -11.78
CA TRP A 6 -23.63 7.13 -12.33
C TRP A 6 -22.47 8.12 -12.42
N ASN A 7 -22.73 9.33 -12.88
CA ASN A 7 -21.79 10.44 -12.94
C ASN A 7 -22.45 11.69 -12.35
N GLU A 8 -21.84 12.27 -11.31
CA GLU A 8 -22.22 13.53 -10.68
C GLU A 8 -23.72 13.65 -10.38
N PHE A 9 -24.25 12.79 -9.50
CA PHE A 9 -25.67 12.81 -9.08
C PHE A 9 -26.17 14.19 -8.62
N TYR A 10 -25.27 15.07 -8.17
CA TYR A 10 -25.57 16.38 -7.64
C TYR A 10 -25.74 17.49 -8.72
N ILE A 11 -25.52 17.19 -10.00
CA ILE A 11 -25.71 18.13 -11.12
C ILE A 11 -27.04 17.83 -11.82
N SER A 12 -27.92 18.83 -11.91
CA SER A 12 -29.28 18.67 -12.45
C SER A 12 -29.34 18.23 -13.92
N ASP A 13 -28.32 18.59 -14.70
CA ASP A 13 -28.22 18.20 -16.12
C ASP A 13 -27.87 16.71 -16.28
N PHE A 14 -27.24 16.11 -15.27
CA PHE A 14 -26.91 14.68 -15.24
C PHE A 14 -27.91 13.86 -14.44
N TRP A 15 -28.58 14.43 -13.44
CA TRP A 15 -29.58 13.71 -12.63
C TRP A 15 -30.77 14.59 -12.29
N SER A 16 -31.96 14.18 -12.74
CA SER A 16 -33.21 14.90 -12.49
C SER A 16 -33.99 14.39 -11.27
N GLY A 17 -33.48 13.36 -10.58
CA GLY A 17 -34.14 12.75 -9.41
C GLY A 17 -33.78 13.40 -8.07
N THR A 18 -34.33 12.88 -6.98
CA THR A 18 -33.95 13.27 -5.62
C THR A 18 -32.67 12.55 -5.16
N GLY A 19 -32.09 12.97 -4.04
CA GLY A 19 -30.95 12.23 -3.45
C GLY A 19 -31.34 10.84 -2.92
N GLU A 20 -32.58 10.67 -2.46
CA GLU A 20 -33.12 9.36 -2.11
C GLU A 20 -33.26 8.44 -3.34
N GLN A 21 -33.68 8.98 -4.49
CA GLN A 21 -33.71 8.19 -5.72
C GLN A 21 -32.31 7.82 -6.23
N ALA A 22 -31.31 8.69 -6.00
CA ALA A 22 -29.92 8.42 -6.37
C ALA A 22 -29.33 7.25 -5.56
N ILE A 23 -29.51 7.23 -4.24
CA ILE A 23 -29.05 6.11 -3.39
C ILE A 23 -29.83 4.83 -3.65
N GLN A 24 -31.13 4.92 -3.95
CA GLN A 24 -31.92 3.75 -4.36
C GLN A 24 -31.44 3.14 -5.69
N LEU A 25 -31.02 3.98 -6.66
CA LEU A 25 -30.37 3.49 -7.88
C LEU A 25 -29.04 2.79 -7.54
N TYR A 26 -28.21 3.41 -6.71
CA TYR A 26 -26.95 2.82 -6.25
C TYR A 26 -27.17 1.45 -5.58
N GLU A 27 -28.09 1.35 -4.63
CA GLU A 27 -28.41 0.09 -3.94
C GLU A 27 -28.94 -0.98 -4.89
N ALA A 28 -29.78 -0.60 -5.86
CA ALA A 28 -30.29 -1.54 -6.85
C ALA A 28 -29.13 -2.14 -7.68
N VAL A 29 -28.15 -1.32 -8.08
CA VAL A 29 -26.95 -1.77 -8.77
C VAL A 29 -26.09 -2.64 -7.86
N TYR A 30 -25.87 -2.22 -6.62
CA TYR A 30 -25.07 -2.96 -5.64
C TYR A 30 -25.63 -4.37 -5.41
N ASN A 31 -26.94 -4.46 -5.12
CA ASN A 31 -27.64 -5.72 -4.86
C ASN A 31 -27.73 -6.62 -6.10
N ALA A 32 -27.72 -6.05 -7.31
CA ALA A 32 -27.70 -6.83 -8.54
C ALA A 32 -26.31 -7.42 -8.84
N ILE A 33 -25.23 -6.69 -8.53
CA ILE A 33 -23.86 -7.07 -8.90
C ILE A 33 -23.23 -7.97 -7.84
N LYS A 34 -23.28 -7.60 -6.56
CA LYS A 34 -22.50 -8.26 -5.50
C LYS A 34 -22.74 -9.77 -5.33
N PRO A 35 -23.97 -10.31 -5.50
CA PRO A 35 -24.18 -11.76 -5.40
C PRO A 35 -23.41 -12.56 -6.45
N THR A 36 -23.19 -11.97 -7.64
CA THR A 36 -22.48 -12.64 -8.74
C THR A 36 -21.00 -12.27 -8.78
N PHE A 37 -20.67 -11.02 -8.43
CA PHE A 37 -19.33 -10.45 -8.50
C PHE A 37 -18.93 -9.81 -7.16
N PRO A 38 -18.71 -10.62 -6.10
CA PRO A 38 -18.43 -10.10 -4.76
C PRO A 38 -17.15 -9.24 -4.70
N ASN A 39 -16.18 -9.54 -5.57
CA ASN A 39 -14.88 -8.85 -5.63
C ASN A 39 -14.88 -7.56 -6.46
N ILE A 40 -16.00 -7.15 -7.05
CA ILE A 40 -16.12 -5.84 -7.69
C ILE A 40 -16.44 -4.81 -6.62
N MET A 41 -15.62 -3.77 -6.54
CA MET A 41 -15.85 -2.59 -5.70
C MET A 41 -16.84 -1.67 -6.39
N LEU A 42 -17.82 -1.16 -5.66
CA LEU A 42 -18.90 -0.30 -6.14
C LEU A 42 -18.97 0.98 -5.30
N GLY A 43 -18.98 2.12 -5.99
CA GLY A 43 -18.97 3.43 -5.34
C GLY A 43 -19.85 4.44 -6.07
N PRO A 44 -20.50 5.37 -5.35
CA PRO A 44 -21.33 6.40 -5.97
C PRO A 44 -20.51 7.63 -6.39
N SER A 45 -20.91 8.23 -7.51
CA SER A 45 -20.45 9.56 -7.94
C SER A 45 -21.21 10.67 -7.21
N ILE A 46 -20.78 11.00 -5.99
CA ILE A 46 -21.47 11.91 -5.07
C ILE A 46 -20.48 12.76 -4.27
N ASN A 47 -20.90 13.97 -3.86
CA ASN A 47 -20.11 14.86 -2.99
C ASN A 47 -20.48 14.70 -1.50
N THR A 48 -19.68 15.28 -0.61
CA THR A 48 -19.98 15.37 0.84
C THR A 48 -21.25 16.20 1.10
N PRO A 49 -21.95 16.01 2.24
CA PRO A 49 -23.20 16.71 2.51
C PRO A 49 -23.03 18.18 2.95
N TRP A 50 -21.82 18.62 3.33
CA TRP A 50 -21.60 19.86 4.10
C TRP A 50 -21.37 21.14 3.27
N GLY A 51 -21.20 21.05 1.96
CA GLY A 51 -21.14 22.20 1.04
C GLY A 51 -22.20 22.15 -0.07
N ALA A 52 -23.15 21.21 0.01
CA ALA A 52 -23.82 20.68 -1.18
C ALA A 52 -25.27 21.16 -1.40
N SER A 53 -25.77 20.87 -2.60
CA SER A 53 -27.18 20.90 -2.97
C SER A 53 -28.02 19.93 -2.10
N LYS A 54 -29.35 19.94 -2.23
CA LYS A 54 -30.24 19.05 -1.46
C LYS A 54 -29.90 17.56 -1.67
N ILE A 55 -29.38 17.20 -2.85
CA ILE A 55 -29.16 15.82 -3.27
C ILE A 55 -28.13 15.09 -2.38
N PRO A 56 -26.87 15.55 -2.21
CA PRO A 56 -25.94 14.86 -1.30
C PRO A 56 -26.41 14.77 0.15
N ARG A 57 -27.14 15.78 0.66
CA ARG A 57 -27.70 15.70 2.02
C ARG A 57 -28.71 14.56 2.15
N ASP A 58 -29.68 14.50 1.24
CA ASP A 58 -30.68 13.43 1.24
C ASP A 58 -30.02 12.05 1.05
N PHE A 59 -29.03 11.95 0.16
CA PHE A 59 -28.28 10.72 -0.12
C PHE A 59 -27.59 10.19 1.15
N TRP A 60 -26.77 11.01 1.81
CA TRP A 60 -26.03 10.58 3.00
C TRP A 60 -26.92 10.37 4.23
N THR A 61 -28.03 11.11 4.35
CA THR A 61 -29.06 10.83 5.38
C THR A 61 -29.67 9.44 5.20
N TYR A 62 -29.88 9.02 3.95
CA TYR A 62 -30.37 7.67 3.66
C TYR A 62 -29.33 6.61 4.01
N VAL A 63 -28.05 6.82 3.66
CA VAL A 63 -26.95 5.89 4.01
C VAL A 63 -26.88 5.69 5.52
N GLU A 64 -26.84 6.79 6.29
CA GLU A 64 -26.83 6.75 7.76
C GLU A 64 -28.01 5.96 8.33
N LYS A 65 -29.22 6.17 7.77
CA LYS A 65 -30.44 5.53 8.26
C LYS A 65 -30.52 4.03 7.94
N ASN A 66 -30.03 3.61 6.77
CA ASN A 66 -30.28 2.27 6.24
C ASN A 66 -29.04 1.37 6.25
N GLY A 67 -27.85 1.90 6.56
CA GLY A 67 -26.61 1.12 6.55
C GLY A 67 -26.23 0.63 5.15
N THR A 68 -26.48 1.45 4.13
CA THR A 68 -26.19 1.10 2.74
C THR A 68 -24.69 0.81 2.55
N PRO A 69 -24.30 -0.39 2.10
CA PRO A 69 -22.90 -0.72 1.90
C PRO A 69 -22.29 0.07 0.74
N ILE A 70 -21.10 0.65 0.96
CA ILE A 70 -20.36 1.42 -0.04
C ILE A 70 -18.89 0.98 0.00
N ASP A 71 -18.35 0.50 -1.13
CA ASP A 71 -16.96 0.01 -1.18
C ASP A 71 -15.94 1.13 -1.43
N PHE A 72 -16.36 2.26 -2.01
CA PHE A 72 -15.54 3.45 -2.22
C PHE A 72 -16.43 4.66 -2.54
N VAL A 73 -15.88 5.88 -2.49
CA VAL A 73 -16.55 7.10 -2.96
C VAL A 73 -15.81 7.72 -4.16
N ALA A 74 -16.58 8.33 -5.08
CA ALA A 74 -16.06 8.89 -6.31
C ALA A 74 -16.27 10.42 -6.43
N PRO A 75 -15.55 11.27 -5.68
CA PRO A 75 -15.66 12.71 -5.82
C PRO A 75 -14.91 13.24 -7.05
N HIS A 76 -15.29 14.45 -7.48
CA HIS A 76 -14.64 15.17 -8.57
C HIS A 76 -13.93 16.44 -8.05
N MET A 77 -12.67 16.64 -8.45
CA MET A 77 -11.79 17.71 -7.96
C MET A 77 -11.29 18.62 -9.09
N TYR A 78 -12.01 19.72 -9.32
CA TYR A 78 -11.57 20.77 -10.25
C TYR A 78 -11.02 21.98 -9.50
N ARG A 79 -9.73 22.31 -9.69
CA ARG A 79 -9.02 23.35 -8.92
C ARG A 79 -8.04 24.15 -9.77
N ASP A 80 -7.99 25.47 -9.60
CA ASP A 80 -7.10 26.36 -10.37
C ASP A 80 -5.66 26.42 -9.84
N ASN A 81 -5.45 25.95 -8.61
CA ASN A 81 -4.17 25.85 -7.93
C ASN A 81 -4.01 24.44 -7.30
N PRO A 82 -2.86 23.76 -7.44
CA PRO A 82 -2.68 22.40 -6.95
C PRO A 82 -2.92 22.24 -5.45
N TYR A 83 -2.51 23.18 -4.58
CA TYR A 83 -2.75 23.08 -3.12
C TYR A 83 -4.23 22.96 -2.72
N LYS A 84 -5.13 23.46 -3.58
CA LYS A 84 -6.57 23.37 -3.34
C LYS A 84 -7.13 21.99 -3.65
N ILE A 85 -6.33 21.09 -4.23
CA ILE A 85 -6.66 19.68 -4.41
C ILE A 85 -6.65 18.99 -3.05
N GLU A 86 -5.70 19.28 -2.18
CA GLU A 86 -5.76 18.79 -0.79
C GLU A 86 -6.87 19.44 0.01
N GLU A 87 -7.25 20.69 -0.28
CA GLU A 87 -8.47 21.25 0.32
C GLU A 87 -9.73 20.52 -0.18
N ALA A 88 -9.70 19.86 -1.34
CA ALA A 88 -10.87 19.23 -1.95
C ALA A 88 -11.33 17.97 -1.23
N VAL A 89 -10.47 17.33 -0.43
CA VAL A 89 -10.88 16.24 0.46
C VAL A 89 -11.59 16.75 1.73
N TYR A 90 -11.59 18.06 1.97
CA TYR A 90 -12.35 18.71 3.02
C TYR A 90 -13.57 19.46 2.46
N SER A 91 -14.64 19.50 3.24
CA SER A 91 -15.79 20.34 2.96
C SER A 91 -15.58 21.76 3.50
N SER A 92 -15.71 22.77 2.66
CA SER A 92 -15.76 24.18 3.08
C SER A 92 -17.20 24.64 3.29
N PRO A 93 -17.49 25.47 4.31
CA PRO A 93 -16.58 26.07 5.30
C PRO A 93 -16.36 25.24 6.57
N GLN A 94 -16.96 24.06 6.71
CA GLN A 94 -17.01 23.30 7.98
C GLN A 94 -15.69 22.62 8.32
N ASN A 95 -14.74 22.55 7.37
CA ASN A 95 -13.44 21.90 7.51
C ASN A 95 -13.54 20.44 7.99
N LYS A 96 -14.52 19.70 7.44
CA LYS A 96 -14.74 18.27 7.70
C LYS A 96 -14.21 17.43 6.55
N SER A 97 -13.50 16.36 6.83
CA SER A 97 -12.94 15.48 5.80
C SER A 97 -13.95 14.42 5.33
N TRP A 98 -13.57 13.62 4.33
CA TRP A 98 -14.32 12.41 3.95
C TRP A 98 -14.36 11.38 5.08
N GLU A 99 -13.28 11.24 5.85
CA GLU A 99 -13.21 10.34 6.99
C GLU A 99 -14.16 10.77 8.12
N ASP A 100 -14.34 12.07 8.35
CA ASP A 100 -15.41 12.58 9.24
C ASP A 100 -16.80 12.15 8.77
N LEU A 101 -17.02 12.11 7.45
CA LEU A 101 -18.29 11.66 6.86
C LEU A 101 -18.47 10.17 7.10
N PHE A 102 -17.46 9.37 6.78
CA PHE A 102 -17.48 7.93 6.99
C PHE A 102 -17.81 7.58 8.43
N SER A 103 -17.14 8.22 9.39
CA SER A 103 -17.45 8.08 10.81
C SER A 103 -18.90 8.41 11.14
N SER A 104 -19.46 9.46 10.54
CA SER A 104 -20.83 9.91 10.83
C SER A 104 -21.93 9.02 10.25
N VAL A 105 -21.65 8.29 9.16
CA VAL A 105 -22.62 7.42 8.49
C VAL A 105 -22.35 5.93 8.68
N GLY A 106 -21.35 5.57 9.49
CA GLY A 106 -21.03 4.18 9.83
C GLY A 106 -20.22 3.42 8.78
N LEU A 107 -19.46 4.12 7.93
CA LEU A 107 -18.53 3.49 6.98
C LEU A 107 -17.12 3.36 7.60
N PRO A 108 -16.31 2.38 7.15
CA PRO A 108 -14.90 2.29 7.55
C PRO A 108 -14.13 3.59 7.25
N LEU A 109 -13.25 4.01 8.16
CA LEU A 109 -12.45 5.24 7.97
C LEU A 109 -11.47 5.11 6.78
N ASP A 110 -11.05 3.87 6.51
CA ASP A 110 -10.26 3.46 5.35
C ASP A 110 -11.15 3.09 4.15
N THR A 111 -12.36 3.66 4.04
CA THR A 111 -13.13 3.59 2.80
C THR A 111 -12.34 4.32 1.70
N PRO A 112 -12.03 3.67 0.55
CA PRO A 112 -11.29 4.29 -0.53
C PRO A 112 -11.96 5.54 -1.11
N ILE A 113 -11.15 6.56 -1.38
CA ILE A 113 -11.53 7.75 -2.13
C ILE A 113 -10.90 7.63 -3.52
N ILE A 114 -11.74 7.53 -4.55
CA ILE A 114 -11.31 7.52 -5.94
C ILE A 114 -11.69 8.86 -6.54
N ASN A 115 -10.72 9.73 -6.79
CA ASN A 115 -10.96 11.00 -7.46
C ASN A 115 -11.28 10.75 -8.94
N ALA A 116 -12.56 10.57 -9.26
CA ALA A 116 -13.05 10.08 -10.54
C ALA A 116 -12.89 11.09 -11.68
N GLU A 117 -12.80 12.38 -11.34
CA GLU A 117 -12.44 13.41 -12.29
C GLU A 117 -11.64 14.52 -11.61
N TRP A 118 -10.48 14.86 -12.17
CA TRP A 118 -9.80 16.09 -11.83
C TRP A 118 -9.26 16.81 -13.04
N ASN A 119 -9.20 18.14 -12.96
CA ASN A 119 -8.47 19.01 -13.88
C ASN A 119 -8.35 20.41 -13.27
N ARG A 120 -7.62 21.30 -13.94
CA ARG A 120 -7.58 22.73 -13.62
C ARG A 120 -8.93 23.43 -13.77
N SER A 121 -9.80 22.90 -14.63
CA SER A 121 -11.11 23.46 -14.96
C SER A 121 -12.00 22.40 -15.58
N ALA A 122 -13.27 22.34 -15.18
CA ALA A 122 -14.27 21.46 -15.80
C ALA A 122 -14.63 21.88 -17.24
N TYR A 123 -14.54 23.18 -17.55
CA TYR A 123 -14.85 23.70 -18.88
C TYR A 123 -13.63 23.73 -19.81
N ASN A 124 -13.83 23.26 -21.05
CA ASN A 124 -12.85 23.12 -22.12
C ASN A 124 -12.41 24.47 -22.71
N GLN A 125 -11.68 25.28 -21.93
CA GLN A 125 -11.38 26.69 -22.23
C GLN A 125 -10.07 26.92 -23.01
N GLY A 126 -9.51 25.94 -23.73
CA GLY A 126 -8.35 26.13 -24.62
C GLY A 126 -7.01 26.53 -23.96
N VAL A 127 -6.99 26.85 -22.66
CA VAL A 127 -5.81 27.30 -21.89
C VAL A 127 -4.96 26.17 -21.30
N GLY A 128 -5.21 24.91 -21.69
CA GLY A 128 -4.48 23.75 -21.15
C GLY A 128 -3.05 23.63 -21.68
N ASN A 129 -2.80 24.00 -22.95
CA ASN A 129 -1.49 23.85 -23.58
C ASN A 129 -0.57 25.07 -23.35
N THR A 130 -0.27 25.33 -22.09
CA THR A 130 0.73 26.32 -21.65
C THR A 130 1.78 25.62 -20.80
N ILE A 131 3.00 26.15 -20.75
CA ILE A 131 4.06 25.62 -19.87
C ILE A 131 3.58 25.50 -18.41
N PRO A 132 2.88 26.51 -17.83
CA PRO A 132 2.23 26.35 -16.52
C PRO A 132 1.20 25.21 -16.43
N GLY A 133 0.51 24.88 -17.52
CA GLY A 133 -0.42 23.75 -17.55
C GLY A 133 0.29 22.40 -17.30
N GLY A 134 1.51 22.23 -17.79
CA GLY A 134 2.34 21.07 -17.46
C GLY A 134 2.79 21.04 -16.01
N SER A 135 3.21 22.19 -15.47
CA SER A 135 3.57 22.32 -14.04
C SER A 135 2.37 22.07 -13.11
N PHE A 136 1.18 22.56 -13.47
CA PHE A 136 -0.05 22.26 -12.74
C PHE A 136 -0.29 20.75 -12.63
N VAL A 137 -0.19 20.02 -13.74
CA VAL A 137 -0.39 18.57 -13.76
C VAL A 137 0.60 17.86 -12.85
N VAL A 138 1.90 18.20 -12.92
CA VAL A 138 2.92 17.60 -12.06
C VAL A 138 2.63 17.89 -10.58
N SER A 139 2.38 19.17 -10.23
CA SER A 139 2.09 19.55 -8.86
C SER A 139 0.82 18.88 -8.32
N ALA A 140 -0.22 18.76 -9.14
CA ALA A 140 -1.48 18.09 -8.77
C ALA A 140 -1.28 16.59 -8.52
N LEU A 141 -0.49 15.92 -9.36
CA LEU A 141 -0.17 14.50 -9.17
C LEU A 141 0.64 14.27 -7.91
N ILE A 142 1.65 15.11 -7.64
CA ILE A 142 2.41 15.04 -6.39
C ILE A 142 1.47 15.25 -5.19
N ALA A 143 0.62 16.28 -5.22
CA ALA A 143 -0.34 16.55 -4.15
C ALA A 143 -1.26 15.36 -3.86
N MET A 144 -1.83 14.73 -4.90
CA MET A 144 -2.70 13.56 -4.74
C MET A 144 -1.95 12.34 -4.25
N ALA A 145 -0.72 12.12 -4.69
CA ALA A 145 0.09 11.00 -4.22
C ALA A 145 0.53 11.15 -2.75
N GLU A 146 0.63 12.38 -2.22
CA GLU A 146 0.83 12.60 -0.78
C GLU A 146 -0.43 12.27 0.03
N MET A 147 -1.63 12.45 -0.53
CA MET A 147 -2.91 12.11 0.10
C MET A 147 -3.22 10.60 0.13
N HIS A 148 -2.25 9.73 -0.13
CA HIS A 148 -2.41 8.27 -0.13
C HIS A 148 -2.22 7.69 1.29
N PRO A 149 -2.90 6.58 1.66
CA PRO A 149 -2.81 5.99 3.00
C PRO A 149 -1.39 5.53 3.35
N ALA A 150 -0.59 5.14 2.36
CA ALA A 150 0.83 4.79 2.54
C ALA A 150 1.68 5.94 3.13
N ASN A 151 1.19 7.18 3.12
CA ASN A 151 1.85 8.33 3.76
C ASN A 151 1.18 8.77 5.07
N GLY A 152 0.24 7.97 5.60
CA GLY A 152 -0.52 8.30 6.81
C GLY A 152 -1.41 9.54 6.66
N GLN A 153 -1.85 9.84 5.43
CA GLN A 153 -2.73 10.97 5.12
C GLN A 153 -4.17 10.46 4.89
N HIS A 154 -4.79 10.88 3.79
CA HIS A 154 -6.13 10.47 3.39
C HIS A 154 -6.13 9.12 2.68
N ASN A 155 -7.32 8.59 2.41
CA ASN A 155 -7.46 7.36 1.64
C ASN A 155 -7.67 7.58 0.14
N VAL A 156 -6.95 8.54 -0.46
CA VAL A 156 -7.03 8.80 -1.90
C VAL A 156 -6.14 7.81 -2.64
N ILE A 157 -6.74 6.73 -3.15
CA ILE A 157 -6.00 5.61 -3.74
C ILE A 157 -5.87 5.69 -5.26
N MET A 158 -6.68 6.51 -5.92
CA MET A 158 -6.71 6.59 -7.38
C MET A 158 -7.30 7.93 -7.84
N SER A 159 -6.77 8.46 -8.95
CA SER A 159 -7.21 9.73 -9.52
C SER A 159 -7.22 9.69 -11.06
N TYR A 160 -8.31 10.15 -11.68
CA TYR A 160 -8.48 10.15 -13.13
C TYR A 160 -8.51 11.58 -13.70
N LEU A 161 -7.55 11.89 -14.58
CA LEU A 161 -7.50 13.18 -15.25
C LEU A 161 -8.63 13.27 -16.29
N PHE A 162 -9.62 14.13 -16.02
CA PHE A 162 -10.70 14.38 -16.96
C PHE A 162 -10.28 15.44 -17.96
N SER A 163 -9.97 15.04 -19.19
CA SER A 163 -9.57 15.97 -20.25
C SER A 163 -9.88 15.41 -21.63
N SER A 164 -10.16 16.30 -22.58
CA SER A 164 -10.26 15.89 -23.99
C SER A 164 -8.85 15.55 -24.53
N ARG A 165 -8.74 14.49 -25.33
CA ARG A 165 -7.45 14.01 -25.86
C ARG A 165 -6.59 15.13 -26.44
N PHE A 166 -7.21 16.04 -27.20
CA PHE A 166 -6.49 17.14 -27.87
C PHE A 166 -5.92 18.20 -26.91
N GLN A 167 -6.28 18.20 -25.63
CA GLN A 167 -5.66 19.08 -24.63
C GLN A 167 -4.35 18.51 -24.09
N ILE A 168 -4.22 17.18 -24.09
CA ILE A 168 -3.08 16.46 -23.52
C ILE A 168 -2.09 16.01 -24.61
N TRP A 169 -2.58 15.58 -25.76
CA TRP A 169 -1.79 15.21 -26.93
C TRP A 169 -2.24 15.97 -28.18
N ASP A 170 -1.36 16.12 -29.15
CA ASP A 170 -1.72 16.62 -30.47
C ASP A 170 -2.30 15.51 -31.39
N GLN A 171 -2.60 15.88 -32.62
CA GLN A 171 -3.17 14.96 -33.64
C GLN A 171 -2.24 13.80 -34.02
N ASN A 172 -0.93 13.95 -33.77
CA ASN A 172 0.09 12.93 -34.02
C ASN A 172 0.39 12.10 -32.76
N SER A 173 -0.37 12.30 -31.68
CA SER A 173 -0.13 11.71 -30.36
C SER A 173 1.16 12.18 -29.69
N ALA A 174 1.74 13.30 -30.12
CA ALA A 174 2.83 13.93 -29.38
C ALA A 174 2.26 14.67 -28.16
N PRO A 175 2.95 14.65 -27.01
CA PRO A 175 2.46 15.31 -25.81
C PRO A 175 2.42 16.83 -25.99
N LYS A 176 1.36 17.43 -25.45
CA LYS A 176 1.28 18.87 -25.14
C LYS A 176 1.80 19.11 -23.73
N ALA A 177 1.76 20.35 -23.24
CA ALA A 177 2.41 20.68 -21.98
C ALA A 177 1.85 19.87 -20.80
N PRO A 178 0.52 19.69 -20.66
CA PRO A 178 -0.07 18.76 -19.68
C PRO A 178 0.40 17.31 -19.88
N GLY A 179 0.45 16.82 -21.13
CA GLY A 179 0.92 15.47 -21.44
C GLY A 179 2.39 15.25 -21.10
N THR A 180 3.22 16.28 -21.30
CA THR A 180 4.64 16.24 -20.90
C THR A 180 4.76 16.14 -19.38
N GLY A 181 3.90 16.83 -18.64
CA GLY A 181 3.79 16.69 -17.18
C GLY A 181 3.38 15.28 -16.76
N LEU A 182 2.36 14.68 -17.41
CA LEU A 182 1.94 13.30 -17.16
C LEU A 182 3.07 12.31 -17.42
N GLU A 183 3.73 12.40 -18.58
CA GLU A 183 4.82 11.49 -18.97
C GLU A 183 6.02 11.62 -18.03
N THR A 184 6.34 12.84 -17.57
CA THR A 184 7.42 13.05 -16.60
C THR A 184 7.09 12.47 -15.23
N TYR A 185 5.86 12.65 -14.75
CA TYR A 185 5.41 12.01 -13.50
C TYR A 185 5.37 10.48 -13.65
N ALA A 186 4.89 9.96 -14.78
CA ALA A 186 4.91 8.53 -15.08
C ALA A 186 6.33 7.97 -15.08
N LYS A 187 7.30 8.71 -15.63
CA LYS A 187 8.72 8.34 -15.58
C LYS A 187 9.22 8.20 -14.13
N LEU A 188 8.89 9.15 -13.25
CA LEU A 188 9.21 9.07 -11.83
C LEU A 188 8.62 7.80 -11.19
N VAL A 189 7.31 7.58 -11.30
CA VAL A 189 6.66 6.46 -10.58
C VAL A 189 6.95 5.09 -11.18
N ASN A 190 7.25 5.00 -12.49
CA ASN A 190 7.53 3.71 -13.14
C ASN A 190 9.00 3.31 -13.10
N GLU A 191 9.93 4.26 -13.25
CA GLU A 191 11.37 3.94 -13.20
C GLU A 191 11.91 3.90 -11.78
N THR A 192 11.26 4.63 -10.87
CA THR A 192 11.67 4.71 -9.47
C THR A 192 10.46 4.59 -8.54
N PRO A 193 9.83 3.40 -8.47
CA PRO A 193 8.57 3.21 -7.74
C PRO A 193 8.71 3.33 -6.21
N ASN A 194 9.92 3.14 -5.68
CA ASN A 194 10.18 3.19 -4.24
C ASN A 194 10.32 4.64 -3.79
N LYS A 195 9.21 5.24 -3.34
CA LYS A 195 9.14 6.64 -2.90
C LYS A 195 10.18 6.92 -1.80
N LEU A 196 10.92 8.00 -1.96
CA LEU A 196 11.85 8.52 -0.96
C LEU A 196 11.17 9.59 -0.10
N LEU A 197 11.62 9.73 1.15
CA LEU A 197 11.22 10.86 1.98
C LEU A 197 11.71 12.17 1.35
N THR A 198 10.79 13.10 1.13
CA THR A 198 11.10 14.42 0.58
C THR A 198 10.67 15.54 1.53
N THR A 199 11.51 16.55 1.68
CA THR A 199 11.21 17.78 2.45
C THR A 199 11.53 19.01 1.61
N GLY A 200 11.09 20.19 2.06
CA GLY A 200 11.35 21.46 1.37
C GLY A 200 10.30 21.84 0.31
N GLY A 201 9.27 21.01 0.11
CA GLY A 201 8.02 21.47 -0.50
C GLY A 201 7.39 22.59 0.34
N TYR A 202 6.76 23.55 -0.32
CA TYR A 202 6.14 24.68 0.35
C TYR A 202 4.92 25.18 -0.41
N THR A 203 3.81 25.28 0.31
CA THR A 203 2.60 25.97 -0.13
C THR A 203 2.44 27.23 0.71
N ASN A 204 2.29 28.40 0.08
CA ASN A 204 1.64 29.52 0.78
C ASN A 204 0.16 29.47 0.49
N ASN A 205 -0.68 29.74 1.50
CA ASN A 205 -2.12 29.46 1.53
C ASN A 205 -2.98 30.14 0.45
N THR A 206 -2.42 30.68 -0.64
CA THR A 206 -3.19 31.21 -1.78
C THR A 206 -2.50 31.13 -3.15
N ASN A 207 -1.17 31.27 -3.25
CA ASN A 207 -0.55 31.65 -4.53
C ASN A 207 0.64 30.83 -5.00
N ILE A 208 1.48 30.32 -4.11
CA ILE A 208 2.68 29.59 -4.48
C ILE A 208 2.54 28.16 -4.01
N ASP A 209 2.71 27.26 -4.95
CA ASP A 209 2.77 25.84 -4.72
C ASP A 209 4.07 25.26 -5.27
N PHE A 210 4.98 24.94 -4.36
CA PHE A 210 6.27 24.33 -4.63
C PHE A 210 6.26 22.88 -4.16
N ARG A 211 6.31 21.94 -5.09
CA ARG A 211 6.23 20.50 -4.85
C ARG A 211 7.52 19.79 -5.18
N VAL A 212 7.79 18.76 -4.40
CA VAL A 212 8.92 17.87 -4.59
C VAL A 212 8.46 16.44 -4.33
N MET A 213 8.90 15.50 -5.17
CA MET A 213 8.74 14.08 -4.97
C MET A 213 9.95 13.36 -5.54
N ALA A 214 10.38 12.28 -4.88
CA ALA A 214 11.49 11.47 -5.33
C ALA A 214 11.19 9.99 -5.14
N GLY A 215 11.87 9.17 -5.93
CA GLY A 215 11.88 7.73 -5.76
C GLY A 215 13.23 7.14 -6.13
N LYS A 216 13.47 5.89 -5.72
CA LYS A 216 14.55 5.01 -6.19
C LYS A 216 14.00 3.84 -7.01
N SER A 217 14.79 3.31 -7.93
CA SER A 217 14.47 2.08 -8.68
C SER A 217 14.46 0.86 -7.75
N ASP A 218 13.90 -0.26 -8.19
CA ASP A 218 13.87 -1.50 -7.39
C ASP A 218 15.27 -2.08 -7.18
N ASP A 219 16.17 -1.86 -8.14
CA ASP A 219 17.59 -2.26 -8.07
C ASP A 219 18.49 -1.16 -7.48
N ASP A 220 17.89 -0.08 -6.96
CA ASP A 220 18.54 1.08 -6.39
C ASP A 220 19.56 1.80 -7.28
N SER A 221 19.71 1.43 -8.55
CA SER A 221 20.67 2.01 -9.50
C SER A 221 20.30 3.43 -9.96
N GLN A 222 19.05 3.85 -9.74
CA GLN A 222 18.54 5.13 -10.21
C GLN A 222 17.73 5.86 -9.13
N ILE A 223 17.92 7.17 -9.04
CA ILE A 223 17.06 8.09 -8.29
C ILE A 223 16.49 9.13 -9.24
N ASN A 224 15.17 9.29 -9.22
CA ASN A 224 14.50 10.39 -9.89
C ASN A 224 13.95 11.35 -8.83
N LEU A 225 14.17 12.65 -9.04
CA LEU A 225 13.61 13.73 -8.22
C LEU A 225 12.87 14.70 -9.13
N LEU A 226 11.57 14.83 -8.91
CA LEU A 226 10.68 15.73 -9.63
C LEU A 226 10.35 16.93 -8.74
N VAL A 227 10.60 18.12 -9.26
CA VAL A 227 10.32 19.40 -8.59
C VAL A 227 9.39 20.21 -9.48
N SER A 228 8.34 20.79 -8.92
CA SER A 228 7.42 21.68 -9.65
C SER A 228 7.18 22.95 -8.86
N TYR A 229 7.26 24.09 -9.54
CA TYR A 229 6.96 25.39 -8.96
C TYR A 229 5.81 25.98 -9.75
N TYR A 230 4.64 26.09 -9.12
CA TYR A 230 3.45 26.68 -9.68
C TYR A 230 3.08 27.95 -8.90
N ASP A 231 2.90 29.07 -9.60
CA ASP A 231 2.77 30.40 -9.02
C ASP A 231 1.60 31.17 -9.66
N THR A 232 0.54 31.37 -8.87
CA THR A 232 -0.65 32.13 -9.25
C THR A 232 -0.66 33.56 -8.75
N SER A 233 0.46 34.09 -8.22
CA SER A 233 0.55 35.47 -7.69
C SER A 233 0.24 36.55 -8.73
N GLN A 234 0.51 36.29 -10.00
CA GLN A 234 0.28 37.21 -11.12
C GLN A 234 -1.04 36.94 -11.86
N SER A 235 -1.54 35.71 -11.82
CA SER A 235 -2.78 35.28 -12.47
C SER A 235 -3.28 34.00 -11.82
N ILE A 236 -4.59 33.88 -11.57
CA ILE A 236 -5.21 32.63 -11.12
C ILE A 236 -5.02 31.48 -12.12
N ARG A 237 -4.75 31.81 -13.38
CA ARG A 237 -4.42 30.86 -14.44
C ARG A 237 -3.18 31.34 -15.19
N PRO A 238 -1.96 31.08 -14.68
CA PRO A 238 -0.74 31.45 -15.39
C PRO A 238 -0.70 30.85 -16.80
N ASP A 239 -0.19 31.66 -17.73
CA ASP A 239 0.11 31.32 -19.12
C ASP A 239 1.63 31.41 -19.38
N ASP A 240 2.05 31.30 -20.64
CA ASP A 240 3.48 31.25 -21.01
C ASP A 240 4.24 32.56 -20.69
N SER A 241 3.57 33.68 -20.37
CA SER A 241 4.24 34.91 -19.93
C SER A 241 4.71 34.85 -18.47
N HIS A 242 4.19 33.90 -17.69
CA HIS A 242 4.44 33.77 -16.26
C HIS A 242 5.60 32.82 -15.91
N THR A 243 6.42 32.46 -16.90
CA THR A 243 7.54 31.51 -16.74
C THR A 243 8.89 32.19 -16.58
N SER A 244 8.97 33.53 -16.58
CA SER A 244 10.25 34.26 -16.54
C SER A 244 10.78 34.53 -15.14
N THR A 245 9.93 34.47 -14.11
CA THR A 245 10.35 34.65 -12.72
C THR A 245 11.28 33.51 -12.32
N MET A 246 12.40 33.80 -11.66
CA MET A 246 13.37 32.81 -11.23
C MET A 246 13.48 32.81 -9.70
N VAL A 247 13.53 31.63 -9.10
CA VAL A 247 13.79 31.46 -7.66
C VAL A 247 15.02 30.57 -7.46
N PRO A 248 15.85 30.84 -6.43
CA PRO A 248 16.94 29.93 -6.09
C PRO A 248 16.38 28.59 -5.62
N LEU A 249 16.93 27.50 -6.17
CA LEU A 249 16.64 26.13 -5.79
C LEU A 249 17.96 25.45 -5.45
N THR A 250 18.03 24.85 -4.26
CA THR A 250 19.08 23.91 -3.91
C THR A 250 18.44 22.53 -3.77
N VAL A 251 18.90 21.60 -4.59
CA VAL A 251 18.56 20.18 -4.47
C VAL A 251 19.65 19.50 -3.65
N ASN A 252 19.24 18.77 -2.61
CA ASN A 252 20.11 17.91 -1.82
C ASN A 252 19.51 16.51 -1.78
N ILE A 253 20.31 15.50 -2.12
CA ILE A 253 19.99 14.08 -1.95
C ILE A 253 21.11 13.51 -1.08
N ASN A 254 20.76 12.97 0.08
CA ASN A 254 21.69 12.40 1.02
C ASN A 254 21.51 10.87 1.05
N ASN A 255 22.51 10.15 1.55
CA ASN A 255 22.48 8.70 1.71
C ASN A 255 22.16 7.98 0.38
N LEU A 256 22.86 8.36 -0.69
CA LEU A 256 22.75 7.67 -1.98
C LEU A 256 23.05 6.18 -1.78
N PRO A 257 22.25 5.28 -2.39
CA PRO A 257 22.34 3.84 -2.15
C PRO A 257 23.70 3.25 -2.58
N TRP A 258 24.38 3.92 -3.51
CA TRP A 258 25.70 3.52 -4.03
C TRP A 258 26.88 3.99 -3.15
N GLY A 259 26.63 4.60 -1.99
CA GLY A 259 27.67 5.05 -1.08
C GLY A 259 28.70 5.95 -1.76
N ASN A 260 29.99 5.59 -1.69
CA ASN A 260 31.07 6.39 -2.28
C ASN A 260 31.31 6.16 -3.77
N ALA A 261 30.51 5.32 -4.43
CA ALA A 261 30.67 5.03 -5.84
C ALA A 261 30.49 6.29 -6.71
N SER A 262 31.09 6.25 -7.90
CA SER A 262 30.86 7.29 -8.91
C SER A 262 29.48 7.13 -9.53
N PHE A 263 28.83 8.25 -9.79
CA PHE A 263 27.51 8.30 -10.41
C PHE A 263 27.43 9.42 -11.44
N THR A 264 26.41 9.35 -12.29
CA THR A 264 26.06 10.41 -13.24
C THR A 264 24.75 11.06 -12.83
N TRP A 265 24.54 12.29 -13.27
CA TRP A 265 23.29 12.99 -13.04
C TRP A 265 22.93 13.87 -14.23
N GLU A 266 21.64 14.04 -14.42
CA GLU A 266 21.05 14.90 -15.44
C GLU A 266 19.96 15.77 -14.83
N ARG A 267 19.80 16.97 -15.37
CA ARG A 267 18.70 17.89 -15.05
C ARG A 267 17.94 18.22 -16.32
N TRP A 268 16.64 17.93 -16.30
CA TRP A 268 15.71 18.15 -17.38
C TRP A 268 14.66 19.18 -16.96
N VAL A 269 14.34 20.13 -17.84
CA VAL A 269 13.46 21.26 -17.51
C VAL A 269 12.35 21.41 -18.55
N HIS A 270 11.12 21.57 -18.07
CA HIS A 270 9.95 21.86 -18.89
C HIS A 270 9.87 23.35 -19.25
N THR A 271 10.64 23.75 -20.26
CA THR A 271 10.55 25.11 -20.84
C THR A 271 9.91 25.13 -22.23
N THR A 272 9.38 23.99 -22.69
CA THR A 272 8.74 23.86 -24.01
C THR A 272 7.45 23.07 -23.86
N LYS A 273 6.48 23.28 -24.77
CA LYS A 273 5.14 22.70 -24.62
C LYS A 273 5.05 21.20 -24.91
N SER A 274 6.09 20.54 -25.40
CA SER A 274 5.98 19.15 -25.86
C SER A 274 7.11 18.25 -25.39
N ALA A 275 8.01 18.78 -24.56
CA ALA A 275 9.15 18.03 -24.05
C ALA A 275 9.79 18.76 -22.87
N ILE A 276 10.47 17.98 -22.03
CA ILE A 276 11.53 18.47 -21.16
C ILE A 276 12.84 18.51 -21.95
N THR A 277 13.71 19.47 -21.63
CA THR A 277 15.03 19.60 -22.28
C THR A 277 16.14 19.44 -21.26
N ARG A 278 17.18 18.65 -21.57
CA ARG A 278 18.35 18.50 -20.71
C ARG A 278 19.10 19.82 -20.63
N LYS A 279 19.14 20.44 -19.45
CA LYS A 279 19.81 21.72 -19.20
C LYS A 279 21.19 21.56 -18.58
N ALA A 280 21.39 20.51 -17.81
CA ALA A 280 22.67 20.20 -17.20
C ALA A 280 22.85 18.69 -17.08
N PHE A 281 24.12 18.27 -17.06
CA PHE A 281 24.53 16.90 -16.76
C PHE A 281 25.91 16.94 -16.14
N GLY A 282 26.28 15.88 -15.44
CA GLY A 282 27.62 15.73 -14.91
C GLY A 282 27.82 14.40 -14.21
N SER A 283 28.94 14.29 -13.51
CA SER A 283 29.24 13.20 -12.61
C SER A 283 29.39 13.68 -11.18
N GLY A 284 29.30 12.74 -10.25
CA GLY A 284 29.57 12.90 -8.83
C GLY A 284 30.17 11.63 -8.26
N SER A 285 30.61 11.71 -7.01
CA SER A 285 31.07 10.58 -6.21
C SER A 285 30.81 10.90 -4.75
N GLY A 286 30.67 9.89 -3.90
CA GLY A 286 30.30 10.07 -2.50
C GLY A 286 28.80 9.85 -2.25
N GLY A 287 28.42 9.62 -1.01
CA GLY A 287 27.04 9.26 -0.61
C GLY A 287 26.01 10.38 -0.68
N ALA A 288 26.30 11.50 -1.36
CA ALA A 288 25.39 12.63 -1.45
C ALA A 288 25.53 13.41 -2.77
N PHE A 289 24.45 14.07 -3.16
CA PHE A 289 24.37 14.97 -4.30
C PHE A 289 23.80 16.32 -3.86
N SER A 290 24.48 17.41 -4.24
CA SER A 290 23.98 18.77 -4.01
C SER A 290 24.22 19.68 -5.22
N ARG A 291 23.18 20.42 -5.61
CA ARG A 291 23.23 21.43 -6.67
C ARG A 291 22.34 22.62 -6.36
N THR A 292 22.94 23.80 -6.40
CA THR A 292 22.22 25.08 -6.38
C THR A 292 22.11 25.64 -7.80
N GLN A 293 20.93 26.14 -8.13
CA GLN A 293 20.60 26.72 -9.41
C GLN A 293 19.39 27.65 -9.28
N TYR A 294 18.94 28.21 -10.40
CA TYR A 294 17.69 28.94 -10.48
C TYR A 294 16.64 28.11 -11.22
N MET A 295 15.43 28.07 -10.66
CA MET A 295 14.25 27.45 -11.25
C MET A 295 13.27 28.53 -11.71
N ASN A 296 12.70 28.36 -12.90
CA ASN A 296 11.65 29.22 -13.42
C ASN A 296 10.33 29.02 -12.64
N ALA A 297 9.53 30.06 -12.47
CA ALA A 297 8.15 29.92 -12.02
C ALA A 297 7.31 29.20 -13.06
N ASN A 298 6.30 28.49 -12.61
CA ASN A 298 5.34 27.76 -13.45
C ASN A 298 5.99 26.74 -14.40
N VAL A 299 7.10 26.14 -13.99
CA VAL A 299 7.73 25.00 -14.67
C VAL A 299 7.94 23.85 -13.70
N PHE A 300 8.31 22.70 -14.24
CA PHE A 300 8.82 21.57 -13.46
C PHE A 300 10.18 21.11 -14.00
N GLU A 301 10.92 20.44 -13.13
CA GLU A 301 12.24 19.90 -13.39
C GLU A 301 12.34 18.46 -12.90
N LEU A 302 12.99 17.61 -13.70
CA LEU A 302 13.32 16.24 -13.34
C LEU A 302 14.85 16.13 -13.23
N TYR A 303 15.32 15.70 -12.08
CA TYR A 303 16.67 15.20 -11.90
C TYR A 303 16.65 13.69 -12.01
N VAL A 304 17.62 13.15 -12.75
CA VAL A 304 17.88 11.72 -12.86
C VAL A 304 19.30 11.49 -12.41
N LEU A 305 19.51 10.72 -11.36
CA LEU A 305 20.83 10.27 -10.94
C LEU A 305 20.92 8.77 -11.21
N SER A 306 22.05 8.33 -11.77
CA SER A 306 22.30 6.92 -12.08
C SER A 306 23.67 6.51 -11.58
N GLY A 307 23.71 5.50 -10.73
CA GLY A 307 24.92 4.89 -10.20
C GLY A 307 24.97 3.39 -10.48
N PRO A 308 26.01 2.69 -10.00
CA PRO A 308 26.03 1.24 -10.07
C PRO A 308 24.92 0.65 -9.17
N PRO A 309 24.42 -0.56 -9.44
CA PRO A 309 23.65 -1.31 -8.46
C PRO A 309 24.42 -1.35 -7.12
N PRO A 310 23.74 -1.27 -5.96
CA PRO A 310 24.38 -1.49 -4.67
C PRO A 310 25.09 -2.84 -4.63
N VAL A 311 26.17 -2.91 -3.87
CA VAL A 311 26.87 -4.16 -3.58
C VAL A 311 26.23 -4.76 -2.34
N ASP A 312 26.01 -6.06 -2.38
CA ASP A 312 25.58 -6.95 -1.29
C ASP A 312 26.61 -8.10 -1.31
N THR A 313 27.60 -8.00 -0.43
CA THR A 313 28.82 -8.81 -0.51
C THR A 313 28.61 -10.23 0.01
N ASP A 314 27.74 -10.45 1.00
CA ASP A 314 27.45 -11.76 1.59
C ASP A 314 26.10 -12.37 1.16
N GLY A 315 25.24 -11.60 0.50
CA GLY A 315 23.99 -12.06 -0.11
C GLY A 315 22.84 -12.18 0.87
N ASP A 316 22.87 -11.43 1.97
CA ASP A 316 21.87 -11.45 3.04
C ASP A 316 20.60 -10.63 2.71
N GLY A 317 20.66 -9.82 1.64
CA GLY A 317 19.58 -8.96 1.15
C GLY A 317 19.64 -7.52 1.67
N LEU A 318 20.60 -7.20 2.53
CA LEU A 318 21.05 -5.84 2.82
C LEU A 318 22.15 -5.45 1.83
N THR A 319 22.54 -4.19 1.84
CA THR A 319 23.62 -3.71 0.96
C THR A 319 24.78 -3.29 1.83
N ASP A 320 26.02 -3.43 1.35
CA ASP A 320 27.22 -3.09 2.11
C ASP A 320 27.13 -1.67 2.72
N THR A 321 26.50 -0.75 2.00
CA THR A 321 26.32 0.64 2.43
C THR A 321 25.27 0.77 3.54
N TYR A 322 24.18 0.02 3.47
CA TYR A 322 23.18 -0.08 4.52
C TYR A 322 23.79 -0.69 5.78
N GLU A 323 24.51 -1.79 5.63
CA GLU A 323 25.11 -2.53 6.73
C GLU A 323 26.13 -1.69 7.50
N LEU A 324 27.08 -1.07 6.79
CA LEU A 324 28.03 -0.14 7.38
C LEU A 324 27.36 1.04 8.09
N SER A 325 26.17 1.47 7.64
CA SER A 325 25.43 2.58 8.26
C SER A 325 24.62 2.16 9.48
N ASN A 326 24.25 0.88 9.56
CA ASN A 326 23.43 0.30 10.62
C ASN A 326 24.24 -0.52 11.63
N GLY A 327 25.54 -0.72 11.37
CA GLY A 327 26.50 -1.33 12.29
C GLY A 327 26.75 -2.82 12.06
N THR A 328 26.17 -3.41 11.02
CA THR A 328 26.40 -4.79 10.61
C THR A 328 27.67 -4.92 9.71
N ASP A 329 28.19 -6.13 9.55
CA ASP A 329 29.39 -6.45 8.78
C ASP A 329 29.02 -6.98 7.38
N PRO A 330 29.31 -6.23 6.30
CA PRO A 330 28.99 -6.62 4.91
C PRO A 330 29.54 -7.95 4.39
N GLN A 331 30.31 -8.65 5.20
CA GLN A 331 30.90 -9.94 4.84
C GLN A 331 30.26 -11.11 5.58
N LEU A 332 29.30 -10.83 6.46
CA LEU A 332 28.65 -11.79 7.34
C LEU A 332 27.13 -11.65 7.24
N ILE A 333 26.50 -12.69 6.65
CA ILE A 333 25.05 -12.84 6.58
C ILE A 333 24.33 -12.69 7.93
N ASP A 334 25.05 -12.90 9.03
CA ASP A 334 24.64 -12.74 10.42
C ASP A 334 25.84 -12.14 11.17
N THR A 335 25.77 -10.85 11.48
CA THR A 335 26.89 -10.12 12.08
C THR A 335 27.13 -10.51 13.53
N ASP A 336 26.07 -10.79 14.28
CA ASP A 336 26.13 -10.92 15.74
C ASP A 336 26.14 -12.37 16.22
N GLY A 337 25.88 -13.30 15.31
CA GLY A 337 25.99 -14.74 15.49
C GLY A 337 24.81 -15.34 16.25
N ASP A 338 23.65 -14.67 16.27
CA ASP A 338 22.43 -15.18 16.90
C ASP A 338 21.63 -16.14 16.00
N GLY A 339 22.04 -16.27 14.73
CA GLY A 339 21.50 -17.17 13.73
C GLY A 339 20.37 -16.56 12.88
N LEU A 340 19.98 -15.31 13.11
CA LEU A 340 19.12 -14.57 12.21
C LEU A 340 19.97 -13.82 11.18
N VAL A 341 19.46 -13.75 9.95
CA VAL A 341 20.06 -12.93 8.91
C VAL A 341 19.86 -11.46 9.29
N ASP A 342 20.86 -10.59 9.14
CA ASP A 342 20.78 -9.18 9.59
C ASP A 342 19.52 -8.45 9.06
N GLY A 343 19.10 -8.77 7.84
CA GLY A 343 17.87 -8.23 7.22
C GLY A 343 16.55 -8.74 7.81
N ALA A 344 16.54 -9.88 8.51
CA ALA A 344 15.38 -10.46 9.19
C ALA A 344 15.20 -9.92 10.63
N ASP A 345 16.29 -9.49 11.27
CA ASP A 345 16.29 -8.96 12.64
C ASP A 345 15.87 -7.47 12.74
N GLY A 346 15.61 -6.81 11.60
CA GLY A 346 15.20 -5.39 11.59
C GLY A 346 16.26 -4.43 12.15
N VAL A 347 17.51 -4.90 12.26
CA VAL A 347 18.71 -4.27 12.85
C VAL A 347 18.63 -4.11 14.37
N VAL A 348 19.27 -5.02 15.13
CA VAL A 348 19.71 -4.75 16.50
C VAL A 348 21.19 -5.10 16.69
N LEU A 349 22.06 -4.09 16.67
CA LEU A 349 23.31 -4.20 17.42
C LEU A 349 23.31 -3.19 18.56
N LEU A 350 23.02 -3.68 19.77
CA LEU A 350 23.97 -3.65 20.88
C LEU A 350 23.33 -4.23 22.17
N SER A 351 23.69 -5.46 22.50
CA SER A 351 23.72 -6.05 23.85
C SER A 351 22.38 -6.29 24.59
N ALA A 352 22.17 -7.57 24.97
CA ALA A 352 21.04 -8.12 25.75
C ALA A 352 19.77 -8.28 24.92
N LEU A 353 19.41 -9.49 24.53
CA LEU A 353 18.79 -10.45 25.45
C LEU A 353 19.37 -11.87 25.25
N ALA A 354 19.83 -12.47 26.33
CA ALA A 354 19.95 -13.92 26.37
C ALA A 354 18.53 -14.51 26.43
N GLY A 355 18.10 -15.17 25.34
CA GLY A 355 16.79 -15.80 25.18
C GLY A 355 16.13 -15.31 23.90
N GLY A 356 16.14 -16.17 22.87
CA GLY A 356 15.66 -15.90 21.51
C GLY A 356 14.19 -15.48 21.42
N VAL A 357 13.77 -15.06 20.22
CA VAL A 357 12.41 -14.62 19.90
C VAL A 357 11.65 -15.76 19.23
N ASP A 358 10.49 -16.12 19.80
CA ASP A 358 9.51 -17.04 19.22
C ASP A 358 8.74 -16.34 18.08
N ALA A 359 9.25 -16.41 16.85
CA ALA A 359 8.77 -15.59 15.73
C ALA A 359 7.36 -15.98 15.24
N ASN A 360 6.98 -17.24 15.38
CA ASN A 360 5.70 -17.79 14.96
C ASN A 360 4.74 -18.07 16.15
N GLY A 361 5.23 -18.03 17.40
CA GLY A 361 4.46 -18.27 18.62
C GLY A 361 4.21 -19.76 18.91
N ASP A 362 5.02 -20.67 18.38
CA ASP A 362 4.87 -22.13 18.54
C ASP A 362 5.61 -22.71 19.75
N GLY A 363 6.37 -21.86 20.47
CA GLY A 363 7.18 -22.25 21.61
C GLY A 363 8.57 -22.81 21.28
N PHE A 364 9.01 -22.75 20.02
CA PHE A 364 10.25 -23.38 19.52
C PHE A 364 11.49 -22.49 19.39
N VAL A 365 11.54 -21.35 20.10
CA VAL A 365 12.67 -20.96 20.97
C VAL A 365 14.05 -20.57 20.38
N ASP A 366 14.49 -21.03 19.20
CA ASP A 366 15.92 -21.10 18.76
C ASP A 366 16.23 -22.41 18.01
N GLY A 367 15.27 -23.34 17.94
CA GLY A 367 15.49 -24.69 17.47
C GLY A 367 15.31 -24.88 15.96
N GLU A 368 14.73 -23.91 15.25
CA GLU A 368 14.33 -24.03 13.85
C GLU A 368 15.53 -24.22 12.92
N GLN A 369 16.67 -23.60 13.26
CA GLN A 369 17.92 -23.77 12.54
C GLN A 369 18.54 -25.17 12.73
N SER A 370 18.27 -25.81 13.87
CA SER A 370 18.84 -27.14 14.20
C SER A 370 18.02 -28.30 13.66
N THR A 371 16.77 -28.06 13.30
CA THR A 371 15.78 -29.05 12.83
C THR A 371 15.32 -28.80 11.39
N ASN A 372 15.84 -27.76 10.74
CA ASN A 372 15.57 -27.41 9.34
C ASN A 372 14.09 -27.02 9.10
N THR A 373 13.49 -26.35 10.08
CA THR A 373 12.13 -25.80 10.02
C THR A 373 12.13 -24.31 9.62
N ASP A 374 10.96 -23.78 9.26
CA ASP A 374 10.76 -22.39 8.81
C ASP A 374 10.35 -21.51 9.99
N PRO A 375 11.23 -20.62 10.50
CA PRO A 375 10.97 -19.81 11.71
C PRO A 375 9.80 -18.83 11.57
N THR A 376 9.25 -18.66 10.36
CA THR A 376 8.06 -17.82 10.13
C THR A 376 6.75 -18.61 10.10
N LYS A 377 6.82 -19.93 10.19
CA LYS A 377 5.65 -20.82 10.14
C LYS A 377 5.50 -21.57 11.44
N PHE A 378 4.30 -21.51 12.00
CA PHE A 378 3.92 -22.28 13.17
C PHE A 378 3.99 -23.81 12.97
N ASP A 379 3.89 -24.25 11.71
CA ASP A 379 3.87 -25.66 11.26
C ASP A 379 4.58 -25.69 9.89
N THR A 380 5.75 -26.31 9.85
CA THR A 380 6.65 -26.29 8.69
C THR A 380 6.19 -27.23 7.58
N ASP A 381 5.75 -28.44 7.91
CA ASP A 381 5.42 -29.49 6.95
C ASP A 381 3.93 -29.52 6.55
N GLY A 382 3.10 -28.77 7.27
CA GLY A 382 1.70 -28.53 6.99
C GLY A 382 0.76 -29.63 7.49
N ASP A 383 1.16 -30.43 8.47
CA ASP A 383 0.34 -31.51 9.03
C ASP A 383 -0.63 -31.05 10.16
N LEU A 384 -0.55 -29.76 10.52
CA LEU A 384 -1.30 -29.04 11.56
C LEU A 384 -0.78 -29.22 12.99
N ILE A 385 0.39 -29.83 13.17
CA ILE A 385 1.11 -29.90 14.44
C ILE A 385 2.22 -28.85 14.41
N SER A 386 2.52 -28.24 15.56
CA SER A 386 3.51 -27.16 15.60
C SER A 386 4.92 -27.71 15.74
N ASP A 387 5.89 -27.08 15.07
CA ASP A 387 7.27 -27.55 15.05
C ASP A 387 7.82 -27.76 16.47
N GLY A 388 7.52 -26.82 17.38
CA GLY A 388 7.90 -26.92 18.79
C GLY A 388 7.33 -28.12 19.54
N LEU A 389 6.08 -28.49 19.26
CA LEU A 389 5.42 -29.61 19.91
C LEU A 389 5.96 -30.94 19.36
N GLU A 390 6.22 -31.00 18.06
CA GLU A 390 6.86 -32.17 17.45
C GLU A 390 8.24 -32.44 18.03
N VAL A 391 9.07 -31.40 18.18
CA VAL A 391 10.41 -31.54 18.77
C VAL A 391 10.35 -31.89 20.26
N GLU A 392 9.44 -31.28 21.04
CA GLU A 392 9.26 -31.59 22.45
C GLU A 392 8.90 -33.07 22.67
N TYR A 393 8.03 -33.62 21.80
CA TYR A 393 7.54 -34.99 21.90
C TYR A 393 8.27 -36.00 20.99
N GLY A 394 9.33 -35.57 20.30
CA GLY A 394 10.30 -36.42 19.61
C GLY A 394 9.88 -36.93 18.24
N SER A 395 8.99 -36.23 17.54
CA SER A 395 8.70 -36.43 16.11
C SER A 395 9.57 -35.52 15.21
N ASP A 396 9.37 -35.59 13.89
CA ASP A 396 10.21 -34.88 12.91
C ASP A 396 9.37 -33.76 12.26
N PRO A 397 9.63 -32.47 12.59
CA PRO A 397 8.81 -31.34 12.15
C PRO A 397 8.93 -30.99 10.65
N THR A 398 9.61 -31.85 9.89
CA THR A 398 9.77 -31.70 8.44
C THR A 398 9.16 -32.84 7.65
N ASP A 399 8.54 -33.82 8.32
CA ASP A 399 7.85 -34.95 7.71
C ASP A 399 6.42 -35.08 8.22
N SER A 400 5.47 -34.65 7.37
CA SER A 400 4.01 -34.72 7.62
C SER A 400 3.43 -36.10 7.95
N ASN A 401 4.25 -37.16 7.95
CA ASN A 401 3.89 -38.51 8.38
C ASN A 401 4.57 -38.92 9.70
N SER A 402 5.22 -37.98 10.38
CA SER A 402 5.95 -38.13 11.63
C SER A 402 5.25 -37.29 12.69
N TRP A 403 4.18 -37.83 13.25
CA TRP A 403 3.44 -37.16 14.32
C TRP A 403 3.94 -37.59 15.72
N PRO A 404 3.88 -36.69 16.71
CA PRO A 404 4.16 -37.02 18.10
C PRO A 404 3.05 -37.92 18.65
N ASN A 405 3.35 -38.75 19.66
CA ASN A 405 2.31 -39.48 20.37
C ASN A 405 1.95 -38.78 21.68
N LEU A 406 0.85 -38.03 21.66
CA LEU A 406 0.29 -37.36 22.82
C LEU A 406 -0.58 -38.31 23.66
N ALA A 407 -1.32 -39.22 23.01
CA ALA A 407 -2.19 -40.23 23.64
C ALA A 407 -3.08 -39.68 24.77
N ASP A 408 -3.64 -38.48 24.58
CA ASP A 408 -4.49 -37.79 25.56
C ASP A 408 -5.99 -38.01 25.32
N ALA A 409 -6.36 -38.74 24.26
CA ALA A 409 -7.73 -39.03 23.85
C ALA A 409 -8.56 -37.83 23.36
N ASP A 410 -7.94 -36.69 23.06
CA ASP A 410 -8.61 -35.49 22.55
C ASP A 410 -8.71 -35.50 21.01
N LEU A 411 -9.86 -35.92 20.50
CA LEU A 411 -10.10 -36.16 19.07
C LEU A 411 -11.17 -35.22 18.49
N ALA A 412 -11.79 -34.40 19.34
CA ALA A 412 -12.90 -33.55 18.97
C ALA A 412 -12.62 -32.08 19.30
N PRO A 413 -13.09 -31.15 18.46
CA PRO A 413 -13.62 -31.35 17.11
C PRO A 413 -12.63 -32.03 16.14
N TYR A 414 -13.16 -32.82 15.20
CA TYR A 414 -12.34 -33.50 14.19
C TYR A 414 -11.50 -32.50 13.37
N GLY A 415 -10.18 -32.70 13.37
CA GLY A 415 -9.19 -31.82 12.77
C GLY A 415 -8.92 -30.52 13.52
N SER A 416 -9.39 -30.40 14.76
CA SER A 416 -9.16 -29.25 15.65
C SER A 416 -9.46 -29.64 17.11
N PRO A 417 -8.69 -30.56 17.74
CA PRO A 417 -8.86 -30.94 19.14
C PRO A 417 -8.93 -29.72 20.08
N ASP A 418 -9.81 -29.74 21.09
CA ASP A 418 -10.12 -28.56 21.93
C ASP A 418 -9.57 -28.63 23.36
N GLY A 419 -8.81 -29.67 23.68
CA GLY A 419 -8.24 -29.97 24.98
C GLY A 419 -9.23 -30.62 25.96
N ILE A 420 -10.43 -31.02 25.52
CA ILE A 420 -11.49 -31.51 26.40
C ILE A 420 -11.93 -32.92 26.00
N VAL A 421 -11.43 -33.92 26.73
CA VAL A 421 -11.85 -35.32 26.56
C VAL A 421 -13.29 -35.53 27.05
N ASN A 422 -14.20 -35.78 26.11
CA ASN A 422 -15.63 -35.95 26.36
C ASN A 422 -16.31 -36.90 25.34
N ALA A 423 -17.64 -36.95 25.37
CA ALA A 423 -18.40 -37.86 24.50
C ALA A 423 -18.23 -37.59 22.99
N ALA A 424 -17.80 -36.39 22.61
CA ALA A 424 -17.49 -36.03 21.22
C ALA A 424 -16.24 -36.77 20.71
N ASP A 425 -15.21 -36.91 21.52
CA ASP A 425 -13.96 -37.62 21.21
C ASP A 425 -14.23 -39.10 20.97
N LEU A 426 -15.02 -39.70 21.87
CA LEU A 426 -15.47 -41.07 21.73
C LEU A 426 -16.26 -41.28 20.43
N LEU A 427 -17.05 -40.29 20.01
CA LEU A 427 -17.78 -40.33 18.75
C LEU A 427 -16.83 -40.28 17.54
N ILE A 428 -15.79 -39.44 17.56
CA ILE A 428 -14.78 -39.38 16.49
C ILE A 428 -14.00 -40.69 16.44
N ALA A 429 -13.47 -41.17 17.56
CA ALA A 429 -12.77 -42.45 17.67
C ALA A 429 -13.61 -43.62 17.12
N THR A 430 -14.89 -43.70 17.51
CA THR A 430 -15.81 -44.73 17.02
C THR A 430 -15.96 -44.67 15.51
N ARG A 431 -16.07 -43.47 14.93
CA ARG A 431 -16.21 -43.30 13.48
C ARG A 431 -14.93 -43.67 12.73
N ILE A 432 -13.76 -43.42 13.30
CA ILE A 432 -12.48 -43.83 12.74
C ILE A 432 -12.37 -45.37 12.73
N VAL A 433 -12.63 -46.02 13.87
CA VAL A 433 -12.58 -47.49 13.99
C VAL A 433 -13.58 -48.20 13.07
N LEU A 434 -14.74 -47.58 12.82
CA LEU A 434 -15.74 -48.10 11.87
C LEU A 434 -15.40 -47.80 10.39
N GLY A 435 -14.31 -47.10 10.10
CA GLY A 435 -13.91 -46.69 8.75
C GLY A 435 -14.84 -45.63 8.13
N ILE A 436 -15.60 -44.91 8.95
CA ILE A 436 -16.50 -43.83 8.53
C ILE A 436 -15.70 -42.53 8.36
N LEU A 437 -14.67 -42.32 9.18
CA LEU A 437 -13.72 -41.21 9.08
C LEU A 437 -12.32 -41.75 8.84
N THR A 438 -11.57 -41.06 8.00
CA THR A 438 -10.14 -41.29 7.81
C THR A 438 -9.38 -40.35 8.75
N PRO A 439 -8.57 -40.83 9.70
CA PRO A 439 -7.84 -39.98 10.63
C PRO A 439 -6.79 -39.10 9.92
N ARG A 440 -6.54 -37.90 10.46
CA ARG A 440 -5.44 -36.98 10.08
C ARG A 440 -4.29 -37.10 11.08
N ALA A 441 -3.21 -36.35 10.86
CA ALA A 441 -2.05 -36.28 11.77
C ALA A 441 -2.48 -36.00 13.22
N LEU A 442 -3.31 -34.98 13.44
CA LEU A 442 -3.89 -34.68 14.76
C LEU A 442 -4.64 -35.88 15.38
N GLU A 443 -5.47 -36.59 14.63
CA GLU A 443 -6.16 -37.76 15.22
C GLU A 443 -5.19 -38.89 15.55
N TYR A 444 -4.15 -39.11 14.75
CA TYR A 444 -3.13 -40.10 15.10
C TYR A 444 -2.33 -39.68 16.35
N ALA A 445 -1.95 -38.41 16.45
CA ALA A 445 -1.18 -37.88 17.57
C ALA A 445 -1.93 -38.02 18.91
N HIS A 446 -3.22 -37.72 18.92
CA HIS A 446 -4.04 -37.75 20.13
C HIS A 446 -4.71 -39.12 20.39
N GLY A 447 -5.00 -39.90 19.34
CA GLY A 447 -5.87 -41.08 19.39
C GLY A 447 -5.18 -42.45 19.40
N ASP A 448 -3.88 -42.53 19.12
CA ASP A 448 -3.11 -43.79 19.20
C ASP A 448 -2.65 -44.06 20.65
N MET A 449 -3.62 -44.44 21.48
CA MET A 449 -3.47 -44.62 22.92
C MET A 449 -2.49 -45.74 23.32
N ASN A 450 -2.08 -46.59 22.38
CA ASN A 450 -1.18 -47.72 22.67
C ASN A 450 0.16 -47.65 21.89
N SER A 451 0.36 -46.60 21.09
CA SER A 451 1.55 -46.37 20.27
C SER A 451 1.79 -47.46 19.20
N ASP A 452 0.74 -48.06 18.62
CA ASP A 452 0.87 -49.07 17.55
C ASP A 452 0.77 -48.51 16.12
N GLY A 453 0.57 -47.20 16.00
CA GLY A 453 0.43 -46.47 14.74
C GLY A 453 -0.97 -46.56 14.13
N LEU A 454 -1.97 -47.10 14.83
CA LEU A 454 -3.33 -47.26 14.32
C LEU A 454 -4.36 -46.87 15.39
N ILE A 455 -5.36 -46.07 15.02
CA ILE A 455 -6.53 -45.84 15.87
C ILE A 455 -7.52 -46.99 15.67
N ASN A 456 -7.50 -47.96 16.58
CA ASN A 456 -8.22 -49.22 16.45
C ASN A 456 -9.05 -49.58 17.70
N LEU A 457 -9.56 -50.81 17.78
CA LEU A 457 -10.50 -51.21 18.85
C LEU A 457 -9.86 -51.13 20.26
N PRO A 458 -8.63 -51.61 20.48
CA PRO A 458 -7.82 -51.28 21.64
C PRO A 458 -7.85 -49.81 22.06
N ASP A 459 -7.61 -48.87 21.15
CA ASP A 459 -7.56 -47.43 21.48
C ASP A 459 -8.94 -46.90 21.84
N LEU A 460 -9.97 -47.32 21.10
CA LEU A 460 -11.35 -46.99 21.41
C LEU A 460 -11.74 -47.41 22.85
N ILE A 461 -11.24 -48.56 23.33
CA ILE A 461 -11.46 -49.00 24.70
C ILE A 461 -10.77 -48.08 25.70
N GLN A 462 -9.57 -47.58 25.38
CA GLN A 462 -8.85 -46.64 26.25
C GLN A 462 -9.53 -45.26 26.27
N ILE A 463 -9.86 -44.71 25.10
CA ILE A 463 -10.61 -43.45 24.95
C ILE A 463 -11.95 -43.54 25.69
N THR A 464 -12.66 -44.68 25.61
CA THR A 464 -13.91 -44.89 26.36
C THR A 464 -13.68 -44.79 27.87
N LYS A 465 -12.54 -45.26 28.40
CA LYS A 465 -12.25 -45.15 29.83
C LYS A 465 -11.97 -43.71 30.25
N GLU A 466 -11.19 -42.97 29.45
CA GLU A 466 -10.89 -41.55 29.70
C GLU A 466 -12.19 -40.73 29.72
N VAL A 467 -13.07 -40.93 28.73
CA VAL A 467 -14.37 -40.23 28.65
C VAL A 467 -15.33 -40.58 29.80
N LEU A 468 -15.32 -41.84 30.27
CA LEU A 468 -16.19 -42.30 31.36
C LEU A 468 -15.61 -42.01 32.75
N SER A 469 -14.33 -41.68 32.84
CA SER A 469 -13.61 -41.38 34.07
C SER A 469 -12.84 -40.06 33.94
N PRO A 470 -13.52 -38.94 33.63
CA PRO A 470 -12.83 -37.67 33.43
C PRO A 470 -12.09 -37.30 34.73
N ASN A 471 -10.77 -37.13 34.63
CA ASN A 471 -9.91 -36.70 35.73
C ASN A 471 -10.10 -35.21 36.06
#